data_AF-A0A355RKV2-F1
#
_entry.id   AF-A0A355RKV2-F1
#
_cell.length_a   1.000
_cell.length_b   1.000
_cell.length_c   1.000
_cell.angle_alpha   90.00
_cell.angle_beta   90.00
_cell.angle_gamma   90.00
#
_symmetry.space_group_name_H-M   'P 1'
#
loop_
_entity.id
_entity.type
_entity.pdbx_description
1 polymer ?
#
loop_
_entity_poly.entity_id
_entity_poly.type
_entity_poly.pdbx_seq_one_letter_code
_entity_poly.pdbx_strand_id
1 'polypeptide(L)'
;KAQAQKKVAGLKDQAKTNADSNGTSYQEEFEKLLDGEGVDNVDELLDKKLYEVEKDKYETNYYTQQNLNAIRDGKKWEGLQGAEETYGPVTKGYIQEKMPYHVSHILVKLGSASSNEHAQATISYSESQKLSDVIKELAGADNSDQSGKTKATDRLTFGNIAYNLSEDDGSAKEYGDLGIMDKDTEFVQEFKLGLYAFDALYNKETNDYATNEIKATLLPSDDAKVGSETVTDFFSNRGIGTIPYGAAVALGDDDVSWAKHNNGEPDLGYEVNSNSSTYYPRNILFNKYFNNHQIAVITPNKIDYNDYLDGTYGGEEWNTYKSKEMDANGQANTTGTPSAEYQALDGFQVDTKDIIPLSENVLTNEKGQIVLAVRAGTSSYQGIHFIVVDRSALSKYGVAKESNKYVQINEETYNTNKDKDDITNLSEYWTMLTPQKLPSSNENVGNDSYFPAYKQDESTSIKAKTTYVNKFVSSAESNYADKANKVIDKVKGYDTNMDTYMFQELLTNADGSEKITFKNEQIGNLVKNYIKSKRVKAVEDKQESFDEAWTTYAEYLMQQDEARKMNDNGSQRLISETCAIGYGSNAAKEKTGDWAKGGACYDGK
;
A
#
# COMPACT_ATOMS: atom_id res chain seq x y z
N LYS A 1 11.56 -36.32 26.68
CA LYS A 1 12.56 -37.41 26.88
C LYS A 1 12.55 -38.50 25.80
N ALA A 2 11.49 -39.32 25.66
CA ALA A 2 11.49 -40.42 24.66
C ALA A 2 11.75 -39.95 23.21
N GLN A 3 11.14 -38.83 22.79
CA GLN A 3 11.41 -38.22 21.49
C GLN A 3 12.87 -37.76 21.32
N ALA A 4 13.47 -37.17 22.36
CA ALA A 4 14.88 -36.77 22.34
C ALA A 4 15.81 -37.98 22.21
N GLN A 5 15.53 -39.06 22.95
CA GLN A 5 16.26 -40.32 22.82
C GLN A 5 16.15 -40.91 21.40
N LYS A 6 15.00 -40.77 20.74
CA LYS A 6 14.82 -41.16 19.34
C LYS A 6 15.67 -40.31 18.39
N LYS A 7 15.74 -38.99 18.59
CA LYS A 7 16.63 -38.09 17.82
C LYS A 7 18.12 -38.51 17.99
N VAL A 8 18.56 -38.78 19.22
CA VAL A 8 19.92 -39.29 19.50
C VAL A 8 20.17 -40.63 18.82
N ALA A 9 19.22 -41.56 18.88
CA ALA A 9 19.34 -42.85 18.19
C ALA A 9 19.46 -42.68 16.67
N GLY A 10 18.72 -41.74 16.08
CA GLY A 10 18.84 -41.40 14.66
C GLY A 10 20.24 -40.95 14.26
N LEU A 11 20.90 -40.10 15.06
CA LEU A 11 22.29 -39.69 14.82
C LEU A 11 23.28 -40.85 14.98
N LYS A 12 23.04 -41.75 15.94
CA LYS A 12 23.86 -42.97 16.08
C LYS A 12 23.72 -43.89 14.88
N ASP A 13 22.52 -44.02 14.32
CA ASP A 13 22.31 -44.84 13.13
C ASP A 13 22.91 -44.17 11.88
N GLN A 14 22.81 -42.84 11.77
CA GLN A 14 23.50 -42.07 10.73
C GLN A 14 25.03 -42.25 10.79
N ALA A 15 25.64 -42.20 11.97
CA ALA A 15 27.07 -42.45 12.11
C ALA A 15 27.48 -43.86 11.65
N LYS A 16 26.66 -44.90 11.92
CA LYS A 16 26.92 -46.25 11.39
C LYS A 16 26.87 -46.27 9.87
N THR A 17 25.84 -45.66 9.28
CA THR A 17 25.69 -45.57 7.82
C THR A 17 26.85 -44.82 7.17
N ASN A 18 27.30 -43.72 7.77
CA ASN A 18 28.45 -42.96 7.28
C ASN A 18 29.74 -43.79 7.37
N ALA A 19 29.95 -44.51 8.47
CA ALA A 19 31.13 -45.34 8.68
C ALA A 19 31.22 -46.46 7.63
N ASP A 20 30.12 -47.16 7.39
CA ASP A 20 30.02 -48.20 6.36
C ASP A 20 30.26 -47.63 4.95
N SER A 21 29.72 -46.44 4.67
CA SER A 21 29.82 -45.81 3.34
C SER A 21 31.21 -45.23 3.06
N ASN A 22 31.87 -44.66 4.06
CA ASN A 22 33.15 -43.97 3.93
C ASN A 22 34.36 -44.88 4.23
N GLY A 23 34.13 -46.10 4.72
CA GLY A 23 35.19 -46.99 5.18
C GLY A 23 35.92 -46.49 6.43
N THR A 24 35.24 -45.67 7.25
CA THR A 24 35.73 -45.09 8.50
C THR A 24 35.16 -45.82 9.71
N SER A 25 35.55 -45.42 10.93
CA SER A 25 34.98 -46.02 12.14
C SER A 25 33.69 -45.32 12.59
N TYR A 26 32.79 -46.07 13.24
CA TYR A 26 31.60 -45.47 13.87
C TYR A 26 31.96 -44.33 14.82
N GLN A 27 33.03 -44.48 15.59
CA GLN A 27 33.45 -43.48 16.56
C GLN A 27 33.86 -42.18 15.87
N GLU A 28 34.65 -42.27 14.79
CA GLU A 28 35.06 -41.11 14.00
C GLU A 28 33.86 -40.37 13.39
N GLU A 29 32.90 -41.10 12.81
CA GLU A 29 31.71 -40.48 12.23
C GLU A 29 30.74 -39.94 13.27
N PHE A 30 30.66 -40.57 14.45
CA PHE A 30 29.82 -40.07 15.54
C PHE A 30 30.42 -38.84 16.21
N GLU A 31 31.74 -38.78 16.40
CA GLU A 31 32.45 -37.57 16.85
C GLU A 31 32.20 -36.40 15.89
N LYS A 32 32.28 -36.63 14.56
CA LYS A 32 31.92 -35.59 13.55
C LYS A 32 30.49 -35.08 13.71
N LEU A 33 29.53 -35.97 14.02
CA LEU A 33 28.14 -35.57 14.24
C LEU A 33 27.95 -34.83 15.58
N LEU A 34 28.67 -35.22 16.63
CA LEU A 34 28.68 -34.51 17.91
C LEU A 34 29.27 -33.09 17.74
N ASP A 35 30.38 -32.97 17.04
CA ASP A 35 31.01 -31.68 16.68
C ASP A 35 30.06 -30.82 15.82
N GLY A 36 29.39 -31.44 14.83
CA GLY A 36 28.37 -30.76 14.02
C GLY A 36 27.17 -30.29 14.83
N GLU A 37 26.89 -30.94 15.96
CA GLU A 37 25.89 -30.53 16.94
C GLU A 37 26.47 -29.61 18.04
N GLY A 38 27.77 -29.37 18.08
CA GLY A 38 28.45 -28.51 19.06
C GLY A 38 28.36 -29.05 20.49
N VAL A 39 28.47 -30.36 20.67
CA VAL A 39 28.44 -31.05 21.99
C VAL A 39 29.60 -32.03 22.09
N ASP A 40 30.11 -32.23 23.30
CA ASP A 40 31.32 -33.05 23.51
C ASP A 40 31.00 -34.54 23.67
N ASN A 41 29.77 -34.87 24.05
CA ASN A 41 29.39 -36.25 24.38
C ASN A 41 27.89 -36.52 24.20
N VAL A 42 27.53 -37.80 24.34
CA VAL A 42 26.16 -38.28 24.14
C VAL A 42 25.16 -37.75 25.18
N ASP A 43 25.63 -37.43 26.39
CA ASP A 43 24.77 -36.91 27.45
C ASP A 43 24.42 -35.44 27.15
N GLU A 44 25.41 -34.64 26.76
CA GLU A 44 25.18 -33.28 26.25
C GLU A 44 24.31 -33.25 24.99
N LEU A 45 24.52 -34.21 24.07
CA LEU A 45 23.63 -34.37 22.92
C LEU A 45 22.19 -34.68 23.37
N LEU A 46 22.01 -35.57 24.35
CA LEU A 46 20.69 -35.90 24.87
C LEU A 46 20.02 -34.69 25.51
N ASP A 47 20.75 -33.91 26.30
CA ASP A 47 20.25 -32.69 26.95
C ASP A 47 19.90 -31.62 25.90
N LYS A 48 20.73 -31.43 24.89
CA LYS A 48 20.43 -30.55 23.74
C LYS A 48 19.15 -30.99 23.03
N LYS A 49 19.01 -32.29 22.69
CA LYS A 49 17.80 -32.81 22.02
C LYS A 49 16.58 -32.78 22.94
N LEU A 50 16.76 -32.88 24.25
CA LEU A 50 15.68 -32.69 25.22
C LEU A 50 15.20 -31.25 25.21
N TYR A 51 16.12 -30.29 25.29
CA TYR A 51 15.82 -28.86 25.19
C TYR A 51 15.09 -28.52 23.89
N GLU A 52 15.57 -28.99 22.73
CA GLU A 52 14.89 -28.79 21.43
C GLU A 52 13.44 -29.29 21.48
N VAL A 53 13.21 -30.51 21.98
CA VAL A 53 11.85 -31.09 22.07
C VAL A 53 10.96 -30.32 23.05
N GLU A 54 11.50 -29.86 24.18
CA GLU A 54 10.76 -29.07 25.16
C GLU A 54 10.42 -27.69 24.63
N LYS A 55 11.34 -27.05 23.91
CA LYS A 55 11.13 -25.80 23.18
C LYS A 55 10.03 -25.96 22.14
N ASP A 56 10.12 -26.94 21.25
CA ASP A 56 9.10 -27.21 20.21
C ASP A 56 7.71 -27.41 20.83
N LYS A 57 7.64 -28.18 21.91
CA LYS A 57 6.39 -28.45 22.63
C LYS A 57 5.84 -27.18 23.28
N TYR A 58 6.71 -26.38 23.90
CA TYR A 58 6.30 -25.15 24.54
C TYR A 58 5.79 -24.14 23.50
N GLU A 59 6.50 -23.94 22.39
CA GLU A 59 6.05 -23.08 21.28
C GLU A 59 4.72 -23.56 20.69
N THR A 60 4.54 -24.86 20.50
CA THR A 60 3.26 -25.44 20.03
C THR A 60 2.12 -25.12 21.00
N ASN A 61 2.35 -25.27 22.31
CA ASN A 61 1.35 -24.96 23.34
C ASN A 61 1.14 -23.46 23.51
N TYR A 62 2.11 -22.66 23.11
CA TYR A 62 2.05 -21.21 23.16
C TYR A 62 1.19 -20.66 22.02
N TYR A 63 1.33 -21.17 20.80
CA TYR A 63 0.56 -20.71 19.64
C TYR A 63 -0.74 -21.48 19.41
N THR A 64 -1.55 -21.65 20.45
CA THR A 64 -2.94 -22.09 20.29
C THR A 64 -3.75 -21.02 19.55
N GLN A 65 -4.88 -21.38 18.93
CA GLN A 65 -5.74 -20.41 18.25
C GLN A 65 -6.16 -19.25 19.18
N GLN A 66 -6.48 -19.56 20.44
CA GLN A 66 -6.83 -18.55 21.44
C GLN A 66 -5.67 -17.57 21.69
N ASN A 67 -4.45 -18.08 21.86
CA ASN A 67 -3.28 -17.24 22.05
C ASN A 67 -2.93 -16.45 20.79
N LEU A 68 -3.03 -17.04 19.60
CA LEU A 68 -2.85 -16.31 18.34
C LEU A 68 -3.82 -15.14 18.23
N ASN A 69 -5.11 -15.36 18.50
CA ASN A 69 -6.11 -14.28 18.52
C ASN A 69 -5.72 -13.19 19.55
N ALA A 70 -5.30 -13.59 20.75
CA ALA A 70 -4.88 -12.66 21.79
C ALA A 70 -3.58 -11.91 21.46
N ILE A 71 -2.63 -12.51 20.73
CA ILE A 71 -1.40 -11.87 20.24
C ILE A 71 -1.75 -10.87 19.14
N ARG A 72 -2.60 -11.27 18.20
CA ARG A 72 -3.08 -10.42 17.11
C ARG A 72 -3.73 -9.14 17.64
N ASP A 73 -4.59 -9.30 18.65
CA ASP A 73 -5.39 -8.23 19.23
C ASP A 73 -4.68 -7.49 20.39
N GLY A 74 -3.48 -7.91 20.80
CA GLY A 74 -2.72 -7.33 21.91
C GLY A 74 -3.12 -7.79 23.32
N LYS A 75 -4.28 -8.46 23.45
CA LYS A 75 -4.84 -8.91 24.74
C LYS A 75 -3.94 -9.85 25.54
N LYS A 76 -3.06 -10.60 24.87
CA LYS A 76 -2.15 -11.53 25.57
C LYS A 76 -1.19 -10.78 26.51
N TRP A 77 -0.95 -9.50 26.27
CA TRP A 77 0.07 -8.71 26.91
C TRP A 77 -0.44 -7.72 27.94
N GLU A 78 -1.76 -7.59 28.11
CA GLU A 78 -2.37 -6.68 29.07
C GLU A 78 -1.85 -6.93 30.51
N GLY A 79 -1.66 -8.20 30.90
CA GLY A 79 -1.11 -8.55 32.22
C GLY A 79 0.41 -8.37 32.35
N LEU A 80 1.11 -8.06 31.27
CA LEU A 80 2.55 -7.76 31.31
C LEU A 80 2.82 -6.24 31.32
N GLN A 81 1.80 -5.42 31.04
CA GLN A 81 1.89 -3.96 31.12
C GLN A 81 2.21 -3.54 32.57
N GLY A 82 3.17 -2.64 32.74
CA GLY A 82 3.73 -2.24 34.04
C GLY A 82 5.06 -2.92 34.41
N ALA A 83 5.48 -3.95 33.68
CA ALA A 83 6.78 -4.61 33.88
C ALA A 83 7.90 -4.05 32.98
N GLU A 84 7.65 -2.95 32.27
CA GLU A 84 8.54 -2.40 31.24
C GLU A 84 9.89 -1.95 31.83
N GLU A 85 9.89 -1.50 33.08
CA GLU A 85 11.14 -1.12 33.75
C GLU A 85 12.08 -2.31 33.97
N THR A 86 11.53 -3.51 34.06
CA THR A 86 12.30 -4.74 34.28
C THR A 86 12.64 -5.45 32.98
N TYR A 87 11.68 -5.53 32.05
CA TYR A 87 11.80 -6.36 30.85
C TYR A 87 11.79 -5.56 29.54
N GLY A 88 11.67 -4.24 29.59
CA GLY A 88 11.56 -3.39 28.42
C GLY A 88 10.13 -3.33 27.85
N PRO A 89 9.94 -2.60 26.74
CA PRO A 89 8.61 -2.36 26.16
C PRO A 89 7.78 -3.62 25.98
N VAL A 90 6.47 -3.48 26.22
CA VAL A 90 5.48 -4.53 25.97
C VAL A 90 4.78 -4.25 24.66
N THR A 91 4.58 -5.29 23.85
CA THR A 91 3.92 -5.14 22.56
C THR A 91 2.40 -4.94 22.69
N LYS A 92 1.83 -4.12 21.80
CA LYS A 92 0.39 -3.86 21.66
C LYS A 92 -0.32 -4.85 20.73
N GLY A 93 0.39 -5.85 20.21
CA GLY A 93 -0.15 -6.83 19.27
C GLY A 93 -0.04 -6.43 17.81
N TYR A 94 -0.17 -7.43 16.94
CA TYR A 94 0.07 -7.28 15.50
C TYR A 94 -0.77 -6.17 14.85
N ILE A 95 -2.08 -6.13 15.09
CA ILE A 95 -2.97 -5.17 14.42
C ILE A 95 -2.57 -3.73 14.76
N GLN A 96 -2.22 -3.45 16.02
CA GLN A 96 -1.89 -2.10 16.48
C GLN A 96 -0.46 -1.67 16.10
N GLU A 97 0.51 -2.60 16.14
CA GLU A 97 1.90 -2.22 15.88
C GLU A 97 2.25 -2.19 14.40
N LYS A 98 1.72 -3.17 13.64
CA LYS A 98 2.01 -3.31 12.22
C LYS A 98 0.99 -2.61 11.33
N MET A 99 -0.19 -2.29 11.84
CA MET A 99 -1.23 -1.55 11.13
C MET A 99 -1.52 -2.15 9.75
N PRO A 100 -2.06 -3.39 9.68
CA PRO A 100 -2.24 -4.10 8.42
C PRO A 100 -3.39 -3.51 7.59
N TYR A 101 -3.09 -3.25 6.32
CA TYR A 101 -4.01 -2.88 5.26
C TYR A 101 -4.27 -4.07 4.35
N HIS A 102 -5.48 -4.15 3.81
CA HIS A 102 -5.76 -4.99 2.64
C HIS A 102 -5.85 -4.10 1.41
N VAL A 103 -4.87 -4.23 0.52
CA VAL A 103 -4.72 -3.36 -0.64
C VAL A 103 -4.95 -4.13 -1.93
N SER A 104 -5.61 -3.46 -2.87
CA SER A 104 -5.70 -3.90 -4.27
C SER A 104 -5.19 -2.80 -5.18
N HIS A 105 -4.60 -3.19 -6.31
CA HIS A 105 -4.10 -2.23 -7.28
C HIS A 105 -4.40 -2.58 -8.74
N ILE A 106 -4.25 -1.59 -9.61
CA ILE A 106 -4.09 -1.74 -11.06
C ILE A 106 -2.78 -1.08 -11.41
N LEU A 107 -1.91 -1.78 -12.13
CA LEU A 107 -0.65 -1.25 -12.62
C LEU A 107 -0.74 -0.95 -14.12
N VAL A 108 -0.34 0.26 -14.51
CA VAL A 108 0.08 0.57 -15.88
C VAL A 108 1.59 0.76 -15.90
N LYS A 109 2.32 -0.15 -16.56
CA LYS A 109 3.78 -0.12 -16.69
C LYS A 109 4.20 0.97 -17.66
N LEU A 110 5.33 1.62 -17.36
CA LEU A 110 5.93 2.65 -18.20
C LEU A 110 7.35 2.23 -18.58
N GLY A 111 7.47 1.30 -19.53
CA GLY A 111 8.75 0.84 -20.06
C GLY A 111 9.57 1.93 -20.76
N SER A 112 8.93 2.99 -21.26
CA SER A 112 9.62 4.10 -21.96
C SER A 112 10.05 5.25 -21.05
N ALA A 113 9.45 5.37 -19.86
CA ALA A 113 9.78 6.45 -18.93
C ALA A 113 11.12 6.16 -18.24
N SER A 114 11.77 7.17 -17.65
CA SER A 114 12.90 6.94 -16.73
C SER A 114 12.47 7.28 -15.31
N SER A 115 12.85 6.44 -14.34
CA SER A 115 12.46 6.56 -12.93
C SER A 115 12.94 7.87 -12.28
N ASN A 116 14.02 8.46 -12.79
CA ASN A 116 14.66 9.65 -12.21
C ASN A 116 14.43 10.92 -13.05
N GLU A 117 13.64 10.83 -14.12
CA GLU A 117 13.30 11.97 -14.95
C GLU A 117 11.94 12.53 -14.52
N HIS A 118 11.97 13.60 -13.75
CA HIS A 118 10.80 14.18 -13.07
C HIS A 118 10.01 15.19 -13.91
N ALA A 119 10.59 15.70 -14.99
CA ALA A 119 10.00 16.79 -15.76
C ALA A 119 9.89 16.50 -17.26
N GLN A 120 10.72 15.59 -17.79
CA GLN A 120 10.85 15.34 -19.22
C GLN A 120 10.79 13.85 -19.59
N ALA A 121 10.07 13.04 -18.80
CA ALA A 121 9.93 11.62 -19.07
C ALA A 121 9.12 11.40 -20.36
N THR A 122 9.43 10.34 -21.09
CA THR A 122 8.74 10.01 -22.33
C THR A 122 7.93 8.73 -22.18
N ILE A 123 6.70 8.73 -22.68
CA ILE A 123 5.85 7.57 -22.80
C ILE A 123 5.56 7.28 -24.28
N SER A 124 5.33 6.02 -24.59
CA SER A 124 4.84 5.54 -25.87
C SER A 124 3.35 5.83 -26.04
N TYR A 125 2.89 5.73 -27.28
CA TYR A 125 1.45 5.79 -27.58
C TYR A 125 0.65 4.71 -26.83
N SER A 126 1.14 3.47 -26.81
CA SER A 126 0.46 2.37 -26.13
C SER A 126 0.34 2.59 -24.63
N GLU A 127 1.39 3.14 -23.99
CA GLU A 127 1.34 3.48 -22.56
C GLU A 127 0.34 4.61 -22.28
N SER A 128 0.30 5.62 -23.16
CA SER A 128 -0.68 6.73 -23.09
C SER A 128 -2.12 6.24 -23.19
N GLN A 129 -2.40 5.41 -24.21
CA GLN A 129 -3.72 4.82 -24.43
C GLN A 129 -4.14 3.93 -23.25
N LYS A 130 -3.24 3.07 -22.78
CA LYS A 130 -3.51 2.17 -21.65
C LYS A 130 -3.83 2.93 -20.37
N LEU A 131 -3.09 4.00 -20.09
CA LEU A 131 -3.31 4.86 -18.94
C LEU A 131 -4.69 5.54 -19.01
N SER A 132 -5.06 6.05 -20.18
CA SER A 132 -6.39 6.58 -20.45
C SER A 132 -7.48 5.54 -20.22
N ASP A 133 -7.36 4.37 -20.86
CA ASP A 133 -8.36 3.29 -20.80
C ASP A 133 -8.64 2.86 -19.36
N VAL A 134 -7.59 2.67 -18.54
CA VAL A 134 -7.75 2.28 -17.12
C VAL A 134 -8.54 3.33 -16.35
N ILE A 135 -8.20 4.62 -16.49
CA ILE A 135 -8.86 5.70 -15.74
C ILE A 135 -10.30 5.91 -16.22
N LYS A 136 -10.56 5.80 -17.52
CA LYS A 136 -11.91 5.87 -18.10
C LYS A 136 -12.80 4.71 -17.63
N GLU A 137 -12.31 3.48 -17.62
CA GLU A 137 -13.04 2.33 -17.04
C GLU A 137 -13.33 2.54 -15.56
N LEU A 138 -12.34 3.01 -14.79
CA LEU A 138 -12.51 3.28 -13.36
C LEU A 138 -13.60 4.35 -13.14
N ALA A 139 -13.64 5.39 -13.98
CA ALA A 139 -14.67 6.42 -13.95
C ALA A 139 -16.06 5.90 -14.37
N GLY A 140 -16.14 4.73 -15.02
CA GLY A 140 -17.38 4.19 -15.58
C GLY A 140 -17.77 4.87 -16.89
N ALA A 141 -16.79 5.37 -17.64
CA ALA A 141 -17.00 5.92 -18.98
C ALA A 141 -17.02 4.80 -20.03
N ASP A 142 -17.75 5.02 -21.12
CA ASP A 142 -17.67 4.18 -22.31
C ASP A 142 -16.33 4.43 -23.01
N ASN A 143 -15.47 3.41 -23.04
CA ASN A 143 -14.15 3.53 -23.64
C ASN A 143 -14.17 3.80 -25.14
N SER A 144 -15.27 3.48 -25.84
CA SER A 144 -15.43 3.81 -27.26
C SER A 144 -15.69 5.30 -27.52
N ASP A 145 -16.10 6.06 -26.49
CA ASP A 145 -16.24 7.51 -26.57
C ASP A 145 -14.91 8.20 -26.23
N GLN A 146 -14.25 8.75 -27.24
CA GLN A 146 -12.98 9.47 -27.07
C GLN A 146 -13.11 10.69 -26.15
N SER A 147 -14.29 11.32 -26.05
CA SER A 147 -14.49 12.47 -25.18
C SER A 147 -14.52 12.11 -23.68
N GLY A 148 -14.71 10.82 -23.35
CA GLY A 148 -14.81 10.33 -21.99
C GLY A 148 -16.04 10.87 -21.23
N LYS A 149 -17.05 11.37 -21.93
CA LYS A 149 -18.25 12.00 -21.31
C LYS A 149 -19.41 11.01 -21.18
N THR A 150 -19.44 9.98 -22.01
CA THR A 150 -20.51 8.99 -22.06
C THR A 150 -20.32 7.92 -20.99
N LYS A 151 -21.38 7.58 -20.25
CA LYS A 151 -21.37 6.46 -19.30
C LYS A 151 -21.36 5.12 -20.01
N ALA A 152 -20.58 4.18 -19.50
CA ALA A 152 -20.71 2.78 -19.87
C ALA A 152 -22.10 2.25 -19.50
N THR A 153 -22.64 1.31 -20.29
CA THR A 153 -23.92 0.66 -19.97
C THR A 153 -23.81 -0.18 -18.69
N ASP A 154 -22.68 -0.89 -18.55
CA ASP A 154 -22.36 -1.68 -17.38
C ASP A 154 -20.97 -1.29 -16.87
N ARG A 155 -20.91 -0.67 -15.68
CA ARG A 155 -19.65 -0.30 -15.04
C ARG A 155 -18.92 -1.55 -14.55
N LEU A 156 -17.65 -1.70 -14.94
CA LEU A 156 -16.79 -2.76 -14.43
C LEU A 156 -16.40 -2.53 -12.97
N THR A 157 -16.21 -3.62 -12.22
CA THR A 157 -15.63 -3.57 -10.88
C THR A 157 -14.12 -3.31 -10.95
N PHE A 158 -13.53 -2.73 -9.90
CA PHE A 158 -12.09 -2.53 -9.80
C PHE A 158 -11.31 -3.81 -10.11
N GLY A 159 -11.77 -4.93 -9.56
CA GLY A 159 -11.13 -6.24 -9.77
C GLY A 159 -11.20 -6.72 -11.22
N ASN A 160 -12.32 -6.50 -11.92
CA ASN A 160 -12.44 -6.86 -13.33
C ASN A 160 -11.55 -5.96 -14.21
N ILE A 161 -11.45 -4.67 -13.88
CA ILE A 161 -10.52 -3.76 -14.55
C ILE A 161 -9.08 -4.22 -14.31
N ALA A 162 -8.72 -4.60 -13.09
CA ALA A 162 -7.39 -5.14 -12.77
C ALA A 162 -7.09 -6.42 -13.55
N TYR A 163 -8.02 -7.36 -13.58
CA TYR A 163 -7.86 -8.61 -14.35
C TYR A 163 -7.67 -8.35 -15.85
N ASN A 164 -8.43 -7.40 -16.42
CA ASN A 164 -8.40 -7.11 -17.85
C ASN A 164 -7.22 -6.21 -18.27
N LEU A 165 -6.85 -5.25 -17.41
CA LEU A 165 -5.99 -4.14 -17.81
C LEU A 165 -4.72 -3.96 -16.98
N SER A 166 -4.59 -4.56 -15.78
CA SER A 166 -3.35 -4.44 -15.01
C SER A 166 -2.20 -5.19 -15.68
N GLU A 167 -1.01 -4.58 -15.68
CA GLU A 167 0.21 -5.18 -16.22
C GLU A 167 1.08 -5.83 -15.13
N ASP A 168 0.59 -5.91 -13.89
CA ASP A 168 1.13 -6.80 -12.85
C ASP A 168 0.44 -8.17 -12.95
N ASP A 169 1.02 -9.08 -13.75
CA ASP A 169 0.46 -10.42 -14.02
C ASP A 169 0.14 -11.22 -12.75
N GLY A 170 0.85 -10.95 -11.65
CA GLY A 170 0.63 -11.63 -10.38
C GLY A 170 -0.69 -11.19 -9.76
N SER A 171 -0.81 -9.90 -9.44
CA SER A 171 -2.01 -9.34 -8.83
C SER A 171 -3.21 -9.29 -9.78
N ALA A 172 -2.99 -9.11 -11.09
CA ALA A 172 -4.06 -9.06 -12.10
C ALA A 172 -4.92 -10.35 -12.10
N LYS A 173 -4.27 -11.52 -12.05
CA LYS A 173 -4.95 -12.82 -11.95
C LYS A 173 -5.72 -12.98 -10.64
N GLU A 174 -5.29 -12.23 -9.62
CA GLU A 174 -5.93 -12.12 -8.33
C GLU A 174 -6.86 -10.88 -8.24
N TYR A 175 -7.34 -10.35 -9.37
CA TYR A 175 -8.27 -9.21 -9.44
C TYR A 175 -7.72 -7.95 -8.76
N GLY A 176 -6.42 -7.75 -8.92
CA GLY A 176 -5.65 -6.66 -8.32
C GLY A 176 -5.29 -6.89 -6.86
N ASP A 177 -5.60 -8.02 -6.23
CA ASP A 177 -5.28 -8.28 -4.83
C ASP A 177 -3.76 -8.41 -4.58
N LEU A 178 -3.21 -7.44 -3.83
CA LEU A 178 -1.82 -7.45 -3.36
C LEU A 178 -1.69 -8.08 -1.96
N GLY A 179 -2.80 -8.39 -1.32
CA GLY A 179 -2.84 -8.97 0.01
C GLY A 179 -2.58 -7.96 1.13
N ILE A 180 -1.76 -8.39 2.09
CA ILE A 180 -1.54 -7.66 3.35
C ILE A 180 -0.35 -6.71 3.19
N MET A 181 -0.62 -5.41 3.27
CA MET A 181 0.40 -4.38 3.42
C MET A 181 0.48 -3.95 4.88
N ASP A 182 1.63 -4.13 5.51
CA ASP A 182 1.94 -3.60 6.83
C ASP A 182 3.24 -2.78 6.79
N LYS A 183 3.70 -2.27 7.93
CA LYS A 183 4.91 -1.46 8.00
C LYS A 183 6.15 -2.16 7.46
N ASP A 184 6.22 -3.49 7.54
CA ASP A 184 7.36 -4.28 7.11
C ASP A 184 7.25 -4.72 5.64
N THR A 185 6.09 -4.54 5.00
CA THR A 185 5.92 -4.89 3.58
C THR A 185 6.87 -4.04 2.71
N GLU A 186 7.67 -4.74 1.89
CA GLU A 186 8.66 -4.16 0.97
C GLU A 186 8.00 -3.59 -0.30
N PHE A 187 7.14 -2.60 -0.14
CA PHE A 187 6.66 -1.78 -1.25
C PHE A 187 7.50 -0.52 -1.39
N VAL A 188 7.54 0.02 -2.62
CA VAL A 188 8.11 1.34 -2.90
C VAL A 188 7.45 2.40 -2.01
N GLN A 189 8.25 3.39 -1.57
CA GLN A 189 7.82 4.32 -0.53
C GLN A 189 6.65 5.19 -0.99
N GLU A 190 6.62 5.58 -2.26
CA GLU A 190 5.52 6.37 -2.82
C GLU A 190 4.18 5.65 -2.66
N PHE A 191 4.17 4.32 -2.80
CA PHE A 191 2.98 3.50 -2.57
C PHE A 191 2.65 3.42 -1.08
N LYS A 192 3.57 2.88 -0.26
CA LYS A 192 3.27 2.55 1.15
C LYS A 192 3.09 3.81 2.00
N LEU A 193 4.06 4.71 1.95
CA LEU A 193 4.03 5.95 2.74
C LEU A 193 3.06 6.97 2.15
N GLY A 194 2.86 6.98 0.83
CA GLY A 194 1.77 7.75 0.22
C GLY A 194 0.39 7.34 0.75
N LEU A 195 0.13 6.03 0.85
CA LEU A 195 -1.11 5.54 1.46
C LEU A 195 -1.22 5.90 2.95
N TYR A 196 -0.12 5.84 3.70
CA TYR A 196 -0.09 6.28 5.10
C TYR A 196 -0.33 7.78 5.24
N ALA A 197 0.26 8.63 4.39
CA ALA A 197 0.01 10.07 4.37
C ALA A 197 -1.46 10.36 4.06
N PHE A 198 -2.05 9.65 3.09
CA PHE A 198 -3.47 9.76 2.78
C PHE A 198 -4.33 9.49 4.03
N ASP A 199 -4.15 8.35 4.68
CA ASP A 199 -5.00 7.95 5.80
C ASP A 199 -4.76 8.79 7.07
N ALA A 200 -3.51 9.18 7.33
CA ALA A 200 -3.15 9.91 8.54
C ALA A 200 -3.40 11.42 8.43
N LEU A 201 -3.09 12.05 7.28
CA LEU A 201 -3.08 13.51 7.12
C LEU A 201 -4.25 14.04 6.29
N TYR A 202 -4.62 13.34 5.21
CA TYR A 202 -5.57 13.87 4.23
C TYR A 202 -7.00 13.35 4.46
N ASN A 203 -7.14 12.16 5.03
CA ASN A 203 -8.43 11.56 5.36
C ASN A 203 -8.97 12.16 6.68
N LYS A 204 -10.00 13.00 6.54
CA LYS A 204 -10.68 13.71 7.62
C LYS A 204 -11.70 12.87 8.38
N GLU A 205 -12.06 11.68 7.89
CA GLU A 205 -12.98 10.81 8.62
C GLU A 205 -12.30 10.35 9.94
N THR A 206 -13.04 10.47 11.03
CA THR A 206 -12.59 10.09 12.38
C THR A 206 -13.49 9.00 12.94
N ASN A 207 -12.88 7.95 13.50
CA ASN A 207 -13.56 6.95 14.34
C ASN A 207 -12.70 6.72 15.61
N ASP A 208 -13.22 5.98 16.60
CA ASP A 208 -12.54 5.76 17.89
C ASP A 208 -11.15 5.09 17.79
N TYR A 209 -10.86 4.45 16.66
CA TYR A 209 -9.57 3.83 16.34
C TYR A 209 -8.71 4.66 15.36
N ALA A 210 -9.28 5.74 14.83
CA ALA A 210 -8.57 6.76 14.07
C ALA A 210 -8.28 8.01 14.93
N THR A 211 -8.06 7.82 16.24
CA THR A 211 -7.61 8.89 17.13
C THR A 211 -6.21 9.35 16.75
N ASN A 212 -5.82 10.56 17.21
CA ASN A 212 -4.50 11.12 16.94
C ASN A 212 -3.35 10.17 17.32
N GLU A 213 -3.51 9.36 18.38
CA GLU A 213 -2.48 8.41 18.81
C GLU A 213 -2.25 7.28 17.79
N ILE A 214 -3.31 6.76 17.16
CA ILE A 214 -3.18 5.68 16.18
C ILE A 214 -2.71 6.23 14.84
N LYS A 215 -3.22 7.40 14.43
CA LYS A 215 -2.71 8.11 13.24
C LYS A 215 -1.22 8.45 13.36
N ALA A 216 -0.77 8.85 14.55
CA ALA A 216 0.65 9.08 14.82
C ALA A 216 1.52 7.84 14.56
N THR A 217 0.99 6.63 14.69
CA THR A 217 1.77 5.41 14.40
C THR A 217 2.06 5.20 12.90
N LEU A 218 1.35 5.88 12.00
CA LEU A 218 1.59 5.82 10.55
C LEU A 218 2.55 6.92 10.09
N LEU A 219 2.79 7.92 10.92
CA LEU A 219 3.65 9.06 10.64
C LEU A 219 5.04 8.83 11.25
N PRO A 220 6.08 9.48 10.71
CA PRO A 220 7.40 9.44 11.34
C PRO A 220 7.39 10.20 12.67
N SER A 221 8.43 10.00 13.47
CA SER A 221 8.63 10.77 14.69
C SER A 221 8.90 12.25 14.38
N ASP A 222 8.75 13.11 15.40
CA ASP A 222 9.08 14.54 15.29
C ASP A 222 10.58 14.80 15.04
N ASP A 223 11.43 13.79 15.27
CA ASP A 223 12.88 13.86 15.00
C ASP A 223 13.20 13.67 13.51
N ALA A 224 12.29 13.08 12.72
CA ALA A 224 12.43 12.99 11.28
C ALA A 224 12.24 14.37 10.64
N LYS A 225 13.32 14.92 10.08
CA LYS A 225 13.35 16.25 9.46
C LYS A 225 13.69 16.16 7.97
N VAL A 226 13.09 17.06 7.19
CA VAL A 226 13.47 17.30 5.81
C VAL A 226 13.71 18.80 5.64
N GLY A 227 14.92 19.18 5.24
CA GLY A 227 15.33 20.60 5.29
C GLY A 227 15.23 21.16 6.71
N SER A 228 14.37 22.15 6.93
CA SER A 228 14.17 22.82 8.23
C SER A 228 12.87 22.45 8.95
N GLU A 229 11.98 21.66 8.33
CA GLU A 229 10.68 21.28 8.89
C GLU A 229 10.63 19.79 9.25
N THR A 230 9.61 19.36 10.00
CA THR A 230 9.37 17.92 10.21
C THR A 230 8.89 17.30 8.90
N VAL A 231 9.12 15.99 8.71
CA VAL A 231 8.54 15.29 7.56
C VAL A 231 7.00 15.35 7.58
N THR A 232 6.38 15.27 8.75
CA THR A 232 4.93 15.40 8.92
C THR A 232 4.40 16.77 8.45
N ASP A 233 5.09 17.86 8.81
CA ASP A 233 4.75 19.21 8.37
C ASP A 233 4.91 19.34 6.85
N PHE A 234 5.99 18.80 6.28
CA PHE A 234 6.23 18.81 4.84
C PHE A 234 5.05 18.21 4.07
N PHE A 235 4.61 16.99 4.43
CA PHE A 235 3.47 16.36 3.79
C PHE A 235 2.15 17.07 4.07
N SER A 236 1.96 17.63 5.27
CA SER A 236 0.75 18.39 5.63
C SER A 236 0.62 19.67 4.82
N ASN A 237 1.73 20.41 4.66
CA ASN A 237 1.81 21.65 3.90
C ASN A 237 1.65 21.39 2.39
N ARG A 238 2.20 20.29 1.90
CA ARG A 238 2.06 19.86 0.49
C ARG A 238 0.64 19.45 0.13
N GLY A 239 -0.11 18.88 1.07
CA GLY A 239 -1.47 18.37 0.84
C GLY A 239 -1.49 17.10 -0.03
N ILE A 240 -2.66 16.72 -0.53
CA ILE A 240 -2.84 15.59 -1.45
C ILE A 240 -2.72 16.06 -2.91
N GLY A 241 -2.07 15.28 -3.77
CA GLY A 241 -2.00 15.58 -5.20
C GLY A 241 -3.37 15.41 -5.88
N THR A 242 -3.56 16.08 -7.03
CA THR A 242 -4.75 15.91 -7.87
C THR A 242 -4.38 15.59 -9.31
N ILE A 243 -5.16 14.70 -9.93
CA ILE A 243 -5.09 14.39 -11.36
C ILE A 243 -6.46 14.68 -11.97
N PRO A 244 -6.60 15.64 -12.89
CA PRO A 244 -7.87 15.87 -13.57
C PRO A 244 -8.19 14.67 -14.47
N TYR A 245 -9.41 14.15 -14.38
CA TYR A 245 -9.88 13.09 -15.27
C TYR A 245 -9.70 13.45 -16.75
N GLY A 246 -9.90 14.72 -17.10
CA GLY A 246 -9.68 15.24 -18.44
C GLY A 246 -8.24 15.10 -18.95
N ALA A 247 -7.24 15.02 -18.07
CA ALA A 247 -5.87 14.72 -18.46
C ALA A 247 -5.75 13.27 -18.97
N ALA A 248 -6.45 12.32 -18.35
CA ALA A 248 -6.51 10.94 -18.84
C ALA A 248 -7.25 10.87 -20.18
N VAL A 249 -8.38 11.56 -20.31
CA VAL A 249 -9.13 11.66 -21.57
C VAL A 249 -8.23 12.21 -22.68
N ALA A 250 -7.50 13.29 -22.43
CA ALA A 250 -6.58 13.87 -23.40
C ALA A 250 -5.47 12.87 -23.80
N LEU A 251 -4.88 12.13 -22.86
CA LEU A 251 -3.88 11.10 -23.19
C LEU A 251 -4.42 9.97 -24.10
N GLY A 252 -5.72 9.72 -24.07
CA GLY A 252 -6.41 8.75 -24.93
C GLY A 252 -6.77 9.27 -26.32
N ASP A 253 -6.63 10.57 -26.56
CA ASP A 253 -6.97 11.19 -27.83
C ASP A 253 -5.93 10.87 -28.92
N ASP A 254 -6.40 10.55 -30.13
CA ASP A 254 -5.51 10.19 -31.24
C ASP A 254 -4.71 11.41 -31.74
N ASP A 255 -5.24 12.63 -31.63
CA ASP A 255 -4.53 13.87 -31.99
C ASP A 255 -3.48 14.26 -30.93
N VAL A 256 -3.63 13.82 -29.67
CA VAL A 256 -2.53 13.88 -28.68
C VAL A 256 -1.36 12.97 -29.03
N SER A 257 -1.57 12.00 -29.92
CA SER A 257 -0.51 11.14 -30.43
C SER A 257 0.10 11.60 -31.75
N TRP A 258 -0.54 12.57 -32.43
CA TRP A 258 -0.47 12.94 -33.85
C TRP A 258 -0.10 11.80 -34.81
N ALA A 259 -1.04 11.47 -35.71
CA ALA A 259 -0.82 10.81 -36.99
C ALA A 259 0.32 9.76 -37.05
N LYS A 260 -0.04 8.50 -36.75
CA LYS A 260 0.80 7.29 -36.87
C LYS A 260 1.68 7.28 -38.14
N HIS A 261 3.00 7.34 -37.95
CA HIS A 261 3.88 6.42 -38.68
C HIS A 261 3.75 4.99 -38.10
N ASN A 262 4.16 3.97 -38.85
CA ASN A 262 4.18 2.56 -38.42
C ASN A 262 5.05 2.30 -37.15
N ASN A 263 5.79 3.29 -36.67
CA ASN A 263 6.62 3.26 -35.47
C ASN A 263 6.01 4.02 -34.25
N GLY A 264 4.85 4.68 -34.40
CA GLY A 264 4.18 5.41 -33.31
C GLY A 264 4.65 6.85 -33.04
N GLU A 265 5.28 7.52 -34.03
CA GLU A 265 5.75 8.91 -33.94
C GLU A 265 4.80 9.93 -34.64
N PRO A 266 4.80 11.21 -34.19
CA PRO A 266 4.09 12.32 -34.82
C PRO A 266 4.46 12.59 -36.29
N ASP A 267 3.51 12.45 -37.22
CA ASP A 267 3.67 12.91 -38.62
C ASP A 267 3.03 14.29 -38.84
N LEU A 268 3.78 15.34 -38.52
CA LEU A 268 3.39 16.72 -38.84
C LEU A 268 3.87 17.19 -40.23
N GLY A 269 4.75 16.42 -40.88
CA GLY A 269 5.50 16.88 -42.05
C GLY A 269 6.54 17.99 -41.77
N TYR A 270 6.80 18.33 -40.50
CA TYR A 270 7.87 19.25 -40.06
C TYR A 270 8.36 18.91 -38.65
N GLU A 271 9.57 19.36 -38.31
CA GLU A 271 10.18 19.11 -37.00
C GLU A 271 9.86 20.22 -36.00
N VAL A 272 9.31 19.84 -34.84
CA VAL A 272 9.17 20.72 -33.68
C VAL A 272 10.38 20.47 -32.77
N ASN A 273 11.09 21.53 -32.37
CA ASN A 273 12.24 21.47 -31.44
C ASN A 273 13.21 20.31 -31.71
N SER A 274 13.63 20.16 -32.97
CA SER A 274 14.57 19.12 -33.42
C SER A 274 14.09 17.68 -33.16
N ASN A 275 12.77 17.44 -33.26
CA ASN A 275 12.11 16.16 -32.97
C ASN A 275 12.34 15.65 -31.54
N SER A 276 12.46 16.56 -30.59
CA SER A 276 12.54 16.18 -29.18
C SER A 276 11.21 15.58 -28.73
N SER A 277 11.21 14.28 -28.44
CA SER A 277 10.01 13.55 -28.02
C SER A 277 9.39 14.10 -26.75
N THR A 278 10.16 14.77 -25.89
CA THR A 278 9.66 15.47 -24.68
C THR A 278 8.57 16.49 -24.98
N TYR A 279 8.55 17.07 -26.18
CA TYR A 279 7.53 18.05 -26.62
C TYR A 279 6.28 17.43 -27.21
N TYR A 280 6.20 16.11 -27.35
CA TYR A 280 4.95 15.46 -27.74
C TYR A 280 3.88 15.70 -26.64
N PRO A 281 2.58 15.94 -26.93
CA PRO A 281 1.59 16.36 -25.95
C PRO A 281 1.38 15.26 -24.95
N ARG A 282 1.37 13.99 -25.38
CA ARG A 282 1.32 12.85 -24.46
C ARG A 282 2.42 12.96 -23.39
N ASN A 283 3.62 13.41 -23.75
CA ASN A 283 4.73 13.55 -22.82
C ASN A 283 4.57 14.84 -21.99
N ILE A 284 4.14 15.95 -22.57
CA ILE A 284 3.86 17.20 -21.84
C ILE A 284 2.76 16.96 -20.78
N LEU A 285 1.62 16.43 -21.20
CA LEU A 285 0.46 16.09 -20.36
C LEU A 285 0.83 15.04 -19.31
N PHE A 286 1.53 13.97 -19.71
CA PHE A 286 2.01 12.96 -18.78
C PHE A 286 2.94 13.56 -17.72
N ASN A 287 3.92 14.38 -18.13
CA ASN A 287 4.84 14.99 -17.17
C ASN A 287 4.10 15.93 -16.22
N LYS A 288 3.15 16.73 -16.71
CA LYS A 288 2.38 17.65 -15.86
C LYS A 288 1.52 16.90 -14.84
N TYR A 289 0.76 15.89 -15.26
CA TYR A 289 -0.30 15.29 -14.43
C TYR A 289 0.03 13.93 -13.81
N PHE A 290 0.86 13.11 -14.45
CA PHE A 290 1.09 11.72 -14.06
C PHE A 290 2.54 11.41 -13.66
N ASN A 291 3.50 12.28 -14.00
CA ASN A 291 4.89 12.19 -13.52
C ASN A 291 5.08 12.86 -12.14
N ASN A 292 4.04 12.90 -11.32
CA ASN A 292 4.16 13.29 -9.93
C ASN A 292 4.17 12.01 -9.08
N HIS A 293 5.23 11.83 -8.29
CA HIS A 293 5.45 10.69 -7.42
C HIS A 293 4.77 10.82 -6.06
N GLN A 294 4.06 11.93 -5.82
CA GLN A 294 3.18 12.08 -4.67
C GLN A 294 1.89 11.27 -4.88
N ILE A 295 1.33 10.73 -3.79
CA ILE A 295 -0.01 10.16 -3.79
C ILE A 295 -1.04 11.22 -4.21
N ALA A 296 -1.92 10.84 -5.14
CA ALA A 296 -2.91 11.74 -5.72
C ALA A 296 -4.29 11.10 -5.78
N VAL A 297 -5.30 11.95 -5.94
CA VAL A 297 -6.68 11.55 -6.25
C VAL A 297 -7.08 12.08 -7.61
N ILE A 298 -7.98 11.35 -8.27
CA ILE A 298 -8.50 11.78 -9.57
C ILE A 298 -9.76 12.62 -9.36
N THR A 299 -9.80 13.81 -9.93
CA THR A 299 -10.94 14.75 -9.84
C THR A 299 -11.72 14.79 -11.15
N PRO A 300 -13.03 15.10 -11.14
CA PRO A 300 -13.88 15.16 -12.35
C PRO A 300 -13.66 16.46 -13.13
N ASN A 301 -12.40 16.83 -13.31
CA ASN A 301 -11.99 18.12 -13.87
C ASN A 301 -11.44 17.92 -15.28
N LYS A 302 -11.73 18.89 -16.13
CA LYS A 302 -11.12 19.05 -17.45
C LYS A 302 -9.86 19.90 -17.36
N ILE A 303 -9.00 19.77 -18.36
CA ILE A 303 -7.81 20.59 -18.58
C ILE A 303 -8.02 21.44 -19.86
N ASP A 304 -7.16 22.43 -20.08
CA ASP A 304 -7.30 23.34 -21.21
C ASP A 304 -7.18 22.60 -22.55
N TYR A 305 -6.41 21.51 -22.59
CA TYR A 305 -6.35 20.65 -23.76
C TYR A 305 -7.72 20.04 -24.13
N ASN A 306 -8.59 19.72 -23.16
CA ASN A 306 -9.94 19.25 -23.48
C ASN A 306 -10.78 20.34 -24.14
N ASP A 307 -10.65 21.59 -23.68
CA ASP A 307 -11.33 22.73 -24.30
C ASP A 307 -10.82 22.98 -25.72
N TYR A 308 -9.55 22.70 -25.98
CA TYR A 308 -8.98 22.75 -27.32
C TYR A 308 -9.59 21.69 -28.24
N LEU A 309 -9.70 20.44 -27.78
CA LEU A 309 -10.37 19.36 -28.51
C LEU A 309 -11.85 19.68 -28.80
N ASP A 310 -12.55 20.29 -27.84
CA ASP A 310 -13.93 20.73 -28.00
C ASP A 310 -14.09 22.00 -28.86
N GLY A 311 -12.98 22.64 -29.28
CA GLY A 311 -13.00 23.89 -30.05
C GLY A 311 -13.47 25.12 -29.25
N THR A 312 -13.42 25.04 -27.93
CA THR A 312 -13.86 26.10 -27.00
C THR A 312 -12.71 26.84 -26.32
N TYR A 313 -11.47 26.40 -26.53
CA TYR A 313 -10.29 27.08 -26.00
C TYR A 313 -10.13 28.48 -26.58
N GLY A 314 -10.14 29.49 -25.71
CA GLY A 314 -10.11 30.90 -26.10
C GLY A 314 -8.72 31.45 -26.45
N GLY A 315 -7.65 30.71 -26.14
CA GLY A 315 -6.28 31.19 -26.22
C GLY A 315 -5.95 32.25 -25.17
N GLU A 316 -4.75 32.17 -24.59
CA GLU A 316 -4.24 33.20 -23.66
C GLU A 316 -2.78 33.52 -23.96
N GLU A 317 -2.37 34.78 -23.75
CA GLU A 317 -0.95 35.11 -23.81
C GLU A 317 -0.17 34.42 -22.68
N TRP A 318 1.03 33.93 -23.02
CA TRP A 318 1.89 33.18 -22.10
C TRP A 318 2.06 33.80 -20.71
N ASN A 319 2.28 35.12 -20.61
CA ASN A 319 2.51 35.77 -19.31
C ASN A 319 1.29 35.66 -18.37
N THR A 320 0.08 35.65 -18.92
CA THR A 320 -1.16 35.41 -18.17
C THR A 320 -1.30 33.93 -17.84
N TYR A 321 -1.03 33.07 -18.83
CA TYR A 321 -1.13 31.62 -18.69
C TYR A 321 -0.18 31.04 -17.63
N LYS A 322 1.06 31.54 -17.58
CA LYS A 322 2.10 31.14 -16.62
C LYS A 322 1.62 31.22 -15.17
N SER A 323 0.78 32.21 -14.84
CA SER A 323 0.24 32.36 -13.48
C SER A 323 -0.79 31.29 -13.10
N LYS A 324 -1.39 30.61 -14.09
CA LYS A 324 -2.33 29.50 -13.89
C LYS A 324 -1.65 28.13 -13.81
N GLU A 325 -0.48 28.00 -14.45
CA GLU A 325 0.29 26.76 -14.45
C GLU A 325 1.06 26.51 -13.16
N MET A 326 1.16 27.50 -12.27
CA MET A 326 1.84 27.37 -10.99
C MET A 326 0.85 27.59 -9.84
N ASP A 327 0.97 26.79 -8.79
CA ASP A 327 0.26 26.99 -7.54
C ASP A 327 0.95 28.07 -6.66
N ALA A 328 0.38 28.32 -5.48
CA ALA A 328 0.91 29.31 -4.54
C ALA A 328 2.33 28.98 -4.02
N ASN A 329 2.77 27.73 -4.15
CA ASN A 329 4.09 27.24 -3.75
C ASN A 329 5.09 27.20 -4.93
N GLY A 330 4.67 27.67 -6.11
CA GLY A 330 5.49 27.65 -7.33
C GLY A 330 5.65 26.26 -7.95
N GLN A 331 4.79 25.31 -7.57
CA GLN A 331 4.73 23.96 -8.14
C GLN A 331 3.72 23.93 -9.29
N ALA A 332 3.79 22.92 -10.15
CA ALA A 332 2.86 22.77 -11.27
C ALA A 332 1.41 22.62 -10.76
N ASN A 333 0.50 23.46 -11.24
CA ASN A 333 -0.91 23.36 -10.92
C ASN A 333 -1.55 22.19 -11.69
N THR A 334 -2.09 21.23 -10.95
CA THR A 334 -2.73 20.03 -11.50
C THR A 334 -4.21 19.91 -11.14
N THR A 335 -4.88 20.98 -10.71
CA THR A 335 -6.29 20.88 -10.26
C THR A 335 -7.28 20.79 -11.43
N GLY A 336 -7.01 21.48 -12.55
CA GLY A 336 -7.96 21.59 -13.67
C GLY A 336 -9.21 22.41 -13.33
N THR A 337 -10.22 22.35 -14.20
CA THR A 337 -11.51 23.05 -14.04
C THR A 337 -12.66 22.04 -13.93
N PRO A 338 -13.64 22.23 -13.02
CA PRO A 338 -14.79 21.34 -12.88
C PRO A 338 -15.53 21.07 -14.21
N SER A 339 -15.88 19.82 -14.48
CA SER A 339 -16.72 19.42 -15.62
C SER A 339 -17.99 18.73 -15.15
N ALA A 340 -19.16 19.29 -15.48
CA ALA A 340 -20.45 18.69 -15.14
C ALA A 340 -20.65 17.32 -15.80
N GLU A 341 -20.07 17.10 -16.99
CA GLU A 341 -20.18 15.85 -17.74
C GLU A 341 -19.33 14.75 -17.07
N TYR A 342 -18.10 15.08 -16.65
CA TYR A 342 -17.26 14.14 -15.91
C TYR A 342 -17.81 13.86 -14.52
N GLN A 343 -18.31 14.89 -13.84
CA GLN A 343 -19.00 14.73 -12.56
C GLN A 343 -20.24 13.85 -12.65
N ALA A 344 -20.82 13.66 -13.83
CA ALA A 344 -21.97 12.78 -14.01
C ALA A 344 -21.57 11.29 -14.05
N LEU A 345 -20.32 10.94 -14.36
CA LEU A 345 -19.87 9.54 -14.46
C LEU A 345 -19.98 8.82 -13.11
N ASP A 346 -20.22 7.51 -13.16
CA ASP A 346 -20.53 6.69 -11.99
C ASP A 346 -19.42 6.67 -10.93
N GLY A 347 -18.16 6.76 -11.36
CA GLY A 347 -17.01 6.82 -10.46
C GLY A 347 -16.94 8.07 -9.58
N PHE A 348 -17.62 9.16 -9.96
CA PHE A 348 -17.63 10.43 -9.23
C PHE A 348 -18.94 10.71 -8.47
N GLN A 349 -19.87 9.74 -8.44
CA GLN A 349 -21.17 9.92 -7.76
C GLN A 349 -21.10 9.77 -6.24
N VAL A 350 -20.01 9.21 -5.70
CA VAL A 350 -19.84 9.02 -4.26
C VAL A 350 -19.38 10.33 -3.61
N ASP A 351 -20.12 10.77 -2.60
CA ASP A 351 -19.76 11.96 -1.81
C ASP A 351 -18.52 11.68 -0.97
N THR A 352 -17.44 12.41 -1.27
CA THR A 352 -16.12 12.26 -0.65
C THR A 352 -15.62 13.58 -0.03
N LYS A 353 -16.44 14.63 -0.02
CA LYS A 353 -16.04 15.99 0.37
C LYS A 353 -15.73 16.15 1.86
N ASP A 354 -16.37 15.31 2.69
CA ASP A 354 -16.07 15.24 4.13
C ASP A 354 -14.88 14.33 4.44
N ILE A 355 -14.43 13.53 3.46
CA ILE A 355 -13.33 12.58 3.62
C ILE A 355 -12.01 13.23 3.24
N ILE A 356 -11.96 13.98 2.14
CA ILE A 356 -10.74 14.61 1.63
C ILE A 356 -10.90 16.14 1.67
N PRO A 357 -9.84 16.94 1.91
CA PRO A 357 -9.88 18.41 1.86
C PRO A 357 -10.12 19.02 0.47
N LEU A 358 -11.02 18.47 -0.35
CA LEU A 358 -11.39 18.98 -1.67
C LEU A 358 -12.88 19.34 -1.73
N SER A 359 -13.22 20.32 -2.55
CA SER A 359 -14.61 20.77 -2.74
C SER A 359 -15.45 19.85 -3.63
N GLU A 360 -14.78 18.97 -4.38
CA GLU A 360 -15.36 18.10 -5.39
C GLU A 360 -15.27 16.64 -4.95
N ASN A 361 -16.14 15.81 -5.52
CA ASN A 361 -15.99 14.37 -5.36
C ASN A 361 -14.75 13.89 -6.11
N VAL A 362 -14.08 12.86 -5.60
CA VAL A 362 -12.97 12.21 -6.27
C VAL A 362 -13.40 10.86 -6.84
N LEU A 363 -12.56 10.29 -7.70
CA LEU A 363 -12.80 8.98 -8.29
C LEU A 363 -12.85 7.91 -7.21
N THR A 364 -13.92 7.12 -7.24
CA THR A 364 -14.11 5.97 -6.37
C THR A 364 -14.40 4.72 -7.21
N ASN A 365 -14.17 3.53 -6.68
CA ASN A 365 -14.56 2.28 -7.35
C ASN A 365 -16.07 1.96 -7.19
N GLU A 366 -16.51 0.77 -7.62
CA GLU A 366 -17.90 0.32 -7.50
C GLU A 366 -18.36 0.18 -6.03
N LYS A 367 -17.41 -0.05 -5.12
CA LYS A 367 -17.59 -0.09 -3.67
C LYS A 367 -17.31 1.27 -3.03
N GLY A 368 -17.28 2.35 -3.81
CA GLY A 368 -17.01 3.72 -3.40
C GLY A 368 -15.74 3.97 -2.57
N GLN A 369 -14.78 3.05 -2.62
CA GLN A 369 -13.44 3.27 -2.10
C GLN A 369 -12.74 4.28 -3.01
N ILE A 370 -12.13 5.30 -2.43
CA ILE A 370 -11.33 6.29 -3.17
C ILE A 370 -10.21 5.56 -3.91
N VAL A 371 -10.10 5.84 -5.20
CA VAL A 371 -9.00 5.38 -6.04
C VAL A 371 -7.85 6.37 -5.90
N LEU A 372 -6.79 5.93 -5.23
CA LEU A 372 -5.56 6.68 -5.13
C LEU A 372 -4.69 6.36 -6.35
N ALA A 373 -3.99 7.36 -6.88
CA ALA A 373 -3.05 7.20 -7.98
C ALA A 373 -1.65 7.62 -7.52
N VAL A 374 -0.63 6.84 -7.86
CA VAL A 374 0.75 7.20 -7.60
C VAL A 374 1.67 6.68 -8.69
N ARG A 375 2.55 7.54 -9.19
CA ARG A 375 3.69 7.09 -9.98
C ARG A 375 4.74 6.53 -9.02
N ALA A 376 5.15 5.30 -9.25
CA ALA A 376 6.19 4.68 -8.45
C ALA A 376 7.05 3.76 -9.29
N GLY A 377 8.30 3.56 -8.87
CA GLY A 377 9.21 2.67 -9.57
C GLY A 377 10.66 2.73 -9.12
N THR A 378 11.40 1.70 -9.46
CA THR A 378 12.85 1.60 -9.38
C THR A 378 13.43 1.47 -10.80
N SER A 379 14.75 1.29 -10.91
CA SER A 379 15.40 1.05 -12.21
C SER A 379 14.94 -0.24 -12.92
N SER A 380 14.32 -1.19 -12.21
CA SER A 380 13.85 -2.46 -12.76
C SER A 380 12.34 -2.51 -13.04
N TYR A 381 11.60 -1.50 -12.58
CA TYR A 381 10.15 -1.49 -12.60
C TYR A 381 9.62 -0.07 -12.43
N GLN A 382 8.70 0.40 -13.27
CA GLN A 382 8.08 1.71 -13.08
C GLN A 382 6.69 1.75 -13.71
N GLY A 383 5.79 2.49 -13.09
CA GLY A 383 4.42 2.60 -13.57
C GLY A 383 3.55 3.54 -12.75
N ILE A 384 2.29 3.65 -13.18
CA ILE A 384 1.23 4.29 -12.40
C ILE A 384 0.43 3.19 -11.70
N HIS A 385 0.35 3.30 -10.38
CA HIS A 385 -0.48 2.45 -9.55
C HIS A 385 -1.79 3.15 -9.24
N PHE A 386 -2.90 2.48 -9.52
CA PHE A 386 -4.21 2.85 -8.98
C PHE A 386 -4.51 1.93 -7.81
N ILE A 387 -4.80 2.46 -6.64
CA ILE A 387 -4.84 1.73 -5.38
C ILE A 387 -6.20 1.93 -4.72
N VAL A 388 -6.78 0.84 -4.22
CA VAL A 388 -7.94 0.88 -3.31
C VAL A 388 -7.63 0.07 -2.06
N VAL A 389 -8.24 0.49 -0.94
CA VAL A 389 -8.10 -0.18 0.36
C VAL A 389 -9.41 -0.89 0.71
N ASP A 390 -9.37 -2.23 0.71
CA ASP A 390 -10.52 -3.05 1.12
C ASP A 390 -10.73 -3.07 2.63
N ARG A 391 -9.65 -2.87 3.40
CA ARG A 391 -9.71 -2.63 4.84
C ARG A 391 -8.52 -1.82 5.31
N SER A 392 -8.80 -0.64 5.84
CA SER A 392 -7.79 0.20 6.50
C SER A 392 -7.55 -0.31 7.93
N ALA A 393 -6.29 -0.22 8.36
CA ALA A 393 -5.90 -0.48 9.73
C ALA A 393 -6.53 0.52 10.72
N LEU A 394 -6.89 1.73 10.28
CA LEU A 394 -7.51 2.76 11.11
C LEU A 394 -9.02 2.56 11.30
N SER A 395 -9.62 1.60 10.61
CA SER A 395 -11.05 1.34 10.66
C SER A 395 -11.35 0.16 11.57
N LYS A 396 -11.56 0.41 12.88
CA LYS A 396 -11.84 -0.67 13.85
C LYS A 396 -13.10 -1.45 13.52
N TYR A 397 -14.16 -0.77 13.09
CA TYR A 397 -15.44 -1.41 12.80
C TYR A 397 -15.82 -1.45 11.32
N GLY A 398 -14.94 -0.97 10.44
CA GLY A 398 -15.15 -0.99 8.99
C GLY A 398 -15.75 0.30 8.45
N VAL A 399 -16.10 0.26 7.16
CA VAL A 399 -16.81 1.34 6.47
C VAL A 399 -18.15 0.80 5.99
N ALA A 400 -19.18 1.64 6.03
CA ALA A 400 -20.50 1.36 5.48
C ALA A 400 -20.82 2.37 4.38
N LYS A 401 -21.66 1.94 3.42
CA LYS A 401 -22.27 2.84 2.45
C LYS A 401 -23.59 3.35 3.02
N GLU A 402 -23.67 4.65 3.25
CA GLU A 402 -24.90 5.33 3.63
C GLU A 402 -25.34 6.25 2.49
N SER A 403 -26.42 5.88 1.80
CA SER A 403 -26.86 6.56 0.57
C SER A 403 -25.74 6.61 -0.48
N ASN A 404 -25.15 7.79 -0.73
CA ASN A 404 -24.04 7.99 -1.66
C ASN A 404 -22.70 8.31 -0.97
N LYS A 405 -22.59 8.16 0.35
CA LYS A 405 -21.37 8.43 1.11
C LYS A 405 -20.82 7.14 1.73
N TYR A 406 -19.50 7.02 1.79
CA TYR A 406 -18.85 6.01 2.64
C TYR A 406 -18.48 6.63 3.97
N VAL A 407 -18.96 6.04 5.05
CA VAL A 407 -18.71 6.51 6.42
C VAL A 407 -18.03 5.42 7.23
N GLN A 408 -17.14 5.84 8.13
CA GLN A 408 -16.55 4.93 9.12
C GLN A 408 -17.64 4.45 10.09
N ILE A 409 -17.61 3.16 10.41
CA ILE A 409 -18.55 2.55 11.35
C ILE A 409 -18.01 2.78 12.78
N ASN A 410 -18.90 3.17 13.70
CA ASN A 410 -18.60 3.29 15.14
C ASN A 410 -19.03 2.02 15.90
N GLU A 411 -18.71 1.96 17.20
CA GLU A 411 -19.04 0.81 18.04
C GLU A 411 -20.55 0.56 18.17
N GLU A 412 -21.36 1.61 18.29
CA GLU A 412 -22.81 1.52 18.44
C GLU A 412 -23.46 0.89 17.21
N THR A 413 -23.13 1.40 16.02
CA THR A 413 -23.61 0.88 14.73
C THR A 413 -23.13 -0.55 14.53
N TYR A 414 -21.85 -0.84 14.84
CA TYR A 414 -21.33 -2.20 14.80
C TYR A 414 -22.15 -3.15 15.67
N ASN A 415 -22.32 -2.84 16.95
CA ASN A 415 -23.03 -3.72 17.88
C ASN A 415 -24.50 -3.93 17.49
N THR A 416 -25.13 -2.93 16.88
CA THR A 416 -26.52 -3.00 16.41
C THR A 416 -26.70 -3.90 15.17
N ASN A 417 -25.70 -3.93 14.30
CA ASN A 417 -25.82 -4.47 12.94
C ASN A 417 -24.89 -5.65 12.63
N LYS A 418 -23.90 -5.97 13.48
CA LYS A 418 -22.90 -7.04 13.25
C LYS A 418 -23.50 -8.42 12.97
N ASP A 419 -24.74 -8.67 13.36
CA ASP A 419 -25.43 -9.95 13.17
C ASP A 419 -26.48 -9.90 12.03
N LYS A 420 -26.67 -8.73 11.40
CA LYS A 420 -27.70 -8.45 10.38
C LYS A 420 -27.12 -8.02 9.04
N ASP A 421 -25.96 -7.38 9.07
CA ASP A 421 -25.31 -6.78 7.91
C ASP A 421 -23.88 -7.30 7.75
N ASP A 422 -23.32 -7.09 6.56
CA ASP A 422 -21.92 -7.39 6.26
C ASP A 422 -20.98 -6.35 6.87
N ILE A 423 -20.88 -6.38 8.21
CA ILE A 423 -20.03 -5.47 8.99
C ILE A 423 -19.03 -6.30 9.80
N THR A 424 -17.75 -6.02 9.57
CA THR A 424 -16.63 -6.66 10.27
C THR A 424 -15.84 -5.67 11.10
N ASN A 425 -15.48 -6.04 12.33
CA ASN A 425 -14.40 -5.36 13.04
C ASN A 425 -13.02 -5.83 12.55
N LEU A 426 -11.93 -5.18 12.96
CA LEU A 426 -10.56 -5.54 12.52
C LEU A 426 -10.18 -6.97 12.86
N SER A 427 -10.52 -7.44 14.06
CA SER A 427 -10.26 -8.80 14.53
C SER A 427 -11.03 -9.85 13.72
N GLU A 428 -12.27 -9.56 13.30
CA GLU A 428 -13.06 -10.41 12.40
C GLU A 428 -12.50 -10.39 10.97
N TYR A 429 -12.08 -9.21 10.49
CA TYR A 429 -11.54 -9.05 9.14
C TYR A 429 -10.23 -9.84 8.96
N TRP A 430 -9.33 -9.71 9.94
CA TRP A 430 -8.05 -10.42 10.03
C TRP A 430 -8.19 -11.73 10.80
N THR A 431 -9.27 -12.47 10.54
CA THR A 431 -9.49 -13.77 11.15
C THR A 431 -8.41 -14.78 10.72
N MET A 432 -7.96 -15.59 11.66
CA MET A 432 -7.06 -16.73 11.45
C MET A 432 -7.83 -18.05 11.47
N LEU A 433 -9.15 -17.99 11.56
CA LEU A 433 -9.98 -19.19 11.59
C LEU A 433 -10.01 -19.82 10.19
N THR A 434 -9.79 -21.13 10.15
CA THR A 434 -9.94 -21.96 8.96
C THR A 434 -11.15 -22.90 9.04
N PRO A 435 -12.42 -22.44 9.12
CA PRO A 435 -13.53 -23.33 8.85
C PRO A 435 -13.61 -23.62 7.34
N GLN A 436 -14.31 -24.68 6.96
CA GLN A 436 -14.78 -24.88 5.57
C GLN A 436 -16.29 -24.65 5.44
N LYS A 437 -16.96 -24.16 6.51
CA LYS A 437 -18.42 -24.08 6.54
C LYS A 437 -18.94 -22.86 7.28
N LEU A 438 -20.01 -22.31 6.71
CA LEU A 438 -20.85 -21.32 7.36
C LEU A 438 -21.64 -21.95 8.52
N PRO A 439 -22.08 -21.14 9.51
CA PRO A 439 -23.02 -21.59 10.51
C PRO A 439 -24.27 -22.21 9.85
N SER A 440 -24.70 -23.37 10.33
CA SER A 440 -25.85 -24.09 9.80
C SER A 440 -27.19 -23.66 10.42
N SER A 441 -27.16 -22.81 11.45
CA SER A 441 -28.34 -22.30 12.15
C SER A 441 -28.04 -20.96 12.82
N ASN A 442 -29.09 -20.17 13.06
CA ASN A 442 -28.99 -18.79 13.59
C ASN A 442 -28.36 -18.71 14.99
N GLU A 443 -28.37 -19.79 15.76
CA GLU A 443 -27.75 -19.89 17.09
C GLU A 443 -26.23 -20.05 17.03
N ASN A 444 -25.69 -20.43 15.87
CA ASN A 444 -24.26 -20.61 15.64
C ASN A 444 -23.59 -19.37 15.04
N VAL A 445 -24.37 -18.34 14.71
CA VAL A 445 -23.82 -17.03 14.28
C VAL A 445 -23.10 -16.39 15.46
N GLY A 446 -21.83 -16.00 15.25
CA GLY A 446 -20.96 -15.45 16.30
C GLY A 446 -20.20 -16.49 17.13
N ASN A 447 -20.26 -17.78 16.77
CA ASN A 447 -19.48 -18.83 17.43
C ASN A 447 -18.08 -18.96 16.75
N ASP A 448 -17.01 -18.94 17.55
CA ASP A 448 -15.61 -19.02 17.11
C ASP A 448 -15.24 -20.33 16.37
N SER A 449 -16.12 -21.33 16.37
CA SER A 449 -15.97 -22.56 15.59
C SER A 449 -16.38 -22.42 14.11
N TYR A 450 -16.94 -21.28 13.72
CA TYR A 450 -17.46 -21.00 12.38
C TYR A 450 -16.87 -19.71 11.80
N PHE A 451 -17.07 -19.50 10.50
CA PHE A 451 -16.67 -18.25 9.86
C PHE A 451 -17.47 -17.08 10.42
N PRO A 452 -16.88 -15.86 10.51
CA PRO A 452 -17.66 -14.64 10.73
C PRO A 452 -18.80 -14.56 9.72
N ALA A 453 -20.03 -14.43 10.23
CA ALA A 453 -21.25 -14.52 9.46
C ALA A 453 -22.33 -13.58 10.01
N TYR A 454 -23.35 -13.28 9.20
CA TYR A 454 -24.51 -12.49 9.56
C TYR A 454 -25.80 -13.11 9.00
N LYS A 455 -26.94 -12.71 9.59
CA LYS A 455 -28.28 -13.15 9.20
C LYS A 455 -28.83 -12.16 8.18
N GLN A 456 -29.09 -12.62 6.97
CA GLN A 456 -29.74 -11.78 5.97
C GLN A 456 -31.26 -11.96 6.07
N ASP A 457 -31.95 -10.86 6.40
CA ASP A 457 -33.41 -10.76 6.61
C ASP A 457 -33.96 -11.58 7.80
N GLU A 458 -35.26 -11.42 8.13
CA GLU A 458 -35.95 -12.27 9.14
C GLU A 458 -36.09 -13.75 8.71
N SER A 459 -35.65 -14.09 7.50
CA SER A 459 -35.56 -15.46 7.00
C SER A 459 -34.23 -16.10 7.39
N THR A 460 -34.19 -17.43 7.53
CA THR A 460 -33.06 -18.22 8.07
C THR A 460 -31.79 -18.25 7.20
N SER A 461 -31.55 -17.25 6.34
CA SER A 461 -30.40 -17.23 5.43
C SER A 461 -29.15 -16.63 6.12
N ILE A 462 -28.07 -17.41 6.16
CA ILE A 462 -26.81 -17.04 6.83
C ILE A 462 -25.76 -16.79 5.74
N LYS A 463 -25.11 -15.63 5.78
CA LYS A 463 -24.07 -15.24 4.84
C LYS A 463 -22.73 -15.03 5.52
N ALA A 464 -21.65 -15.34 4.80
CA ALA A 464 -20.30 -15.01 5.22
C ALA A 464 -20.14 -13.49 5.29
N LYS A 465 -19.47 -12.99 6.33
CA LYS A 465 -18.99 -11.61 6.33
C LYS A 465 -17.78 -11.47 5.40
N THR A 466 -17.61 -10.28 4.84
CA THR A 466 -16.43 -9.86 4.08
C THR A 466 -15.23 -9.74 5.02
N THR A 467 -14.28 -10.65 4.86
CA THR A 467 -13.01 -10.73 5.60
C THR A 467 -11.86 -10.90 4.61
N TYR A 468 -10.61 -10.76 5.05
CA TYR A 468 -9.45 -11.10 4.24
C TYR A 468 -9.54 -12.52 3.67
N VAL A 469 -9.93 -13.47 4.52
CA VAL A 469 -10.04 -14.90 4.19
C VAL A 469 -11.23 -15.18 3.25
N ASN A 470 -12.32 -14.43 3.36
CA ASN A 470 -13.54 -14.63 2.54
C ASN A 470 -13.61 -13.80 1.26
N LYS A 471 -12.71 -12.84 1.05
CA LYS A 471 -12.69 -12.06 -0.18
C LYS A 471 -12.52 -13.04 -1.36
N PHE A 472 -13.53 -13.08 -2.23
CA PHE A 472 -13.49 -13.92 -3.42
C PHE A 472 -12.40 -13.40 -4.35
N VAL A 473 -11.46 -14.30 -4.68
CA VAL A 473 -10.46 -14.07 -5.72
C VAL A 473 -10.62 -15.28 -6.64
N SER A 474 -10.91 -15.06 -7.93
CA SER A 474 -11.49 -16.12 -8.77
C SER A 474 -10.51 -17.25 -9.13
N SER A 475 -9.25 -17.17 -8.69
CA SER A 475 -8.30 -18.26 -8.86
C SER A 475 -8.70 -19.44 -7.96
N ALA A 476 -8.83 -20.61 -8.57
CA ALA A 476 -9.16 -21.87 -7.89
C ALA A 476 -8.08 -22.34 -6.88
N GLU A 477 -6.99 -21.58 -6.71
CA GLU A 477 -5.76 -21.99 -6.02
C GLU A 477 -5.53 -21.33 -4.65
N SER A 478 -6.28 -20.30 -4.24
CA SER A 478 -6.18 -19.77 -2.86
C SER A 478 -7.32 -20.29 -1.99
N ASN A 479 -7.13 -21.46 -1.38
CA ASN A 479 -8.13 -21.97 -0.45
C ASN A 479 -8.10 -21.14 0.85
N TYR A 480 -9.21 -21.13 1.61
CA TYR A 480 -9.34 -20.36 2.85
C TYR A 480 -8.20 -20.59 3.85
N ALA A 481 -7.60 -21.79 3.87
CA ALA A 481 -6.49 -22.10 4.76
C ALA A 481 -5.22 -21.34 4.39
N ASP A 482 -4.93 -21.14 3.11
CA ASP A 482 -3.75 -20.39 2.67
C ASP A 482 -3.83 -18.92 3.11
N LYS A 483 -5.00 -18.29 2.97
CA LYS A 483 -5.23 -16.90 3.43
C LYS A 483 -5.16 -16.79 4.95
N ALA A 484 -5.74 -17.74 5.68
CA ALA A 484 -5.63 -17.76 7.14
C ALA A 484 -4.18 -17.97 7.59
N ASN A 485 -3.44 -18.88 6.95
CA ASN A 485 -2.02 -19.12 7.23
C ASN A 485 -1.18 -17.87 6.99
N LYS A 486 -1.44 -17.09 5.93
CA LYS A 486 -0.78 -15.78 5.73
C LYS A 486 -0.97 -14.84 6.93
N VAL A 487 -2.17 -14.77 7.49
CA VAL A 487 -2.43 -13.96 8.70
C VAL A 487 -1.72 -14.56 9.91
N ILE A 488 -1.76 -15.89 10.10
CA ILE A 488 -1.06 -16.59 11.19
C ILE A 488 0.44 -16.31 11.16
N ASP A 489 1.06 -16.40 9.99
CA ASP A 489 2.49 -16.20 9.81
C ASP A 489 2.88 -14.76 10.12
N LYS A 490 2.10 -13.78 9.66
CA LYS A 490 2.26 -12.36 10.05
C LYS A 490 2.12 -12.17 11.57
N VAL A 491 1.12 -12.76 12.21
CA VAL A 491 0.91 -12.66 13.68
C VAL A 491 2.01 -13.37 14.48
N LYS A 492 2.60 -14.45 13.99
CA LYS A 492 3.73 -15.12 14.64
C LYS A 492 5.04 -14.36 14.46
N GLY A 493 5.24 -13.79 13.27
CA GLY A 493 6.52 -13.19 12.85
C GLY A 493 6.67 -11.69 13.07
N TYR A 494 5.62 -10.95 13.46
CA TYR A 494 5.70 -9.48 13.51
C TYR A 494 6.67 -8.91 14.56
N ASP A 495 6.93 -9.66 15.64
CA ASP A 495 7.93 -9.30 16.65
C ASP A 495 8.98 -10.39 16.76
N THR A 496 10.19 -10.08 16.27
CA THR A 496 11.38 -10.94 16.33
C THR A 496 11.84 -11.24 17.76
N ASN A 497 11.29 -10.54 18.77
CA ASN A 497 11.57 -10.75 20.19
C ASN A 497 10.48 -11.55 20.91
N MET A 498 9.60 -12.23 20.18
CA MET A 498 8.54 -13.06 20.76
C MET A 498 9.06 -14.03 21.84
N ASP A 499 10.25 -14.58 21.62
CA ASP A 499 10.99 -15.45 22.55
C ASP A 499 11.18 -14.81 23.93
N THR A 500 11.46 -13.51 23.98
CA THR A 500 11.66 -12.79 25.24
C THR A 500 10.37 -12.63 26.05
N TYR A 501 9.21 -12.47 25.40
CA TYR A 501 7.93 -12.36 26.10
C TYR A 501 7.44 -13.72 26.58
N MET A 502 7.62 -14.75 25.76
CA MET A 502 7.41 -16.13 26.15
C MET A 502 8.23 -16.48 27.40
N PHE A 503 9.50 -16.06 27.44
CA PHE A 503 10.35 -16.24 28.61
C PHE A 503 9.85 -15.47 29.84
N GLN A 504 9.40 -14.22 29.67
CA GLN A 504 8.79 -13.46 30.77
C GLN A 504 7.55 -14.17 31.35
N GLU A 505 6.66 -14.72 30.51
CA GLU A 505 5.48 -15.50 30.97
C GLU A 505 5.86 -16.78 31.74
N LEU A 506 7.06 -17.34 31.53
CA LEU A 506 7.56 -18.45 32.35
C LEU A 506 7.99 -17.97 33.73
N LEU A 507 8.52 -16.76 33.83
CA LEU A 507 9.06 -16.20 35.07
C LEU A 507 7.99 -15.56 35.95
N THR A 508 6.97 -14.94 35.35
CA THR A 508 5.97 -14.14 36.06
C THR A 508 4.55 -14.55 35.70
N ASN A 509 3.67 -14.51 36.69
CA ASN A 509 2.23 -14.56 36.48
C ASN A 509 1.74 -13.25 35.84
N ALA A 510 0.50 -13.26 35.33
CA ALA A 510 -0.13 -12.08 34.72
C ALA A 510 -0.41 -10.93 35.71
N ASP A 511 -0.24 -11.14 37.02
CA ASP A 511 -0.29 -10.11 38.05
C ASP A 511 1.11 -9.58 38.44
N GLY A 512 2.15 -9.98 37.69
CA GLY A 512 3.54 -9.61 37.92
C GLY A 512 4.24 -10.40 39.03
N SER A 513 3.54 -11.29 39.74
CA SER A 513 4.17 -12.12 40.78
C SER A 513 5.09 -13.18 40.18
N GLU A 514 6.20 -13.49 40.87
CA GLU A 514 7.16 -14.48 40.37
C GLU A 514 6.57 -15.90 40.41
N LYS A 515 6.64 -16.58 39.28
CA LYS A 515 6.25 -17.98 39.07
C LYS A 515 7.46 -18.92 39.21
N ILE A 516 8.62 -18.46 38.77
CA ILE A 516 9.89 -19.17 38.86
C ILE A 516 10.94 -18.20 39.38
N THR A 517 11.72 -18.63 40.37
CA THR A 517 12.82 -17.84 40.92
C THR A 517 14.16 -18.36 40.41
N PHE A 518 15.05 -17.43 40.08
CA PHE A 518 16.42 -17.79 39.74
C PHE A 518 17.17 -18.19 41.00
N LYS A 519 17.75 -19.39 40.99
CA LYS A 519 18.64 -19.82 42.09
C LYS A 519 19.86 -18.89 42.23
N ASN A 520 20.33 -18.32 41.12
CA ASN A 520 21.38 -17.31 41.10
C ASN A 520 20.78 -15.98 40.63
N GLU A 521 20.59 -15.05 41.56
CA GLU A 521 19.99 -13.73 41.29
C GLU A 521 20.81 -12.88 40.32
N GLN A 522 22.15 -13.01 40.31
CA GLN A 522 22.99 -12.26 39.37
C GLN A 522 22.73 -12.71 37.93
N ILE A 523 22.62 -14.03 37.71
CA ILE A 523 22.26 -14.57 36.40
C ILE A 523 20.85 -14.11 36.02
N GLY A 524 19.90 -14.16 36.96
CA GLY A 524 18.54 -13.66 36.73
C GLY A 524 18.51 -12.19 36.29
N ASN A 525 19.26 -11.33 36.96
CA ASN A 525 19.36 -9.91 36.63
C ASN A 525 20.02 -9.68 35.27
N LEU A 526 21.07 -10.44 34.93
CA LEU A 526 21.70 -10.37 33.60
C LEU A 526 20.72 -10.75 32.49
N VAL A 527 19.91 -11.80 32.69
CA VAL A 527 18.88 -12.22 31.72
C VAL A 527 17.79 -11.15 31.57
N LYS A 528 17.28 -10.60 32.68
CA LYS A 528 16.28 -9.51 32.67
C LYS A 528 16.81 -8.27 31.93
N ASN A 529 18.04 -7.84 32.22
CA ASN A 529 18.69 -6.72 31.55
C ASN A 529 18.93 -6.96 30.06
N TYR A 530 19.31 -8.18 29.68
CA TYR A 530 19.44 -8.56 28.27
C TYR A 530 18.10 -8.45 27.55
N ILE A 531 17.02 -8.97 28.13
CA ILE A 531 15.66 -8.86 27.57
C ILE A 531 15.25 -7.39 27.41
N LYS A 532 15.41 -6.58 28.46
CA LYS A 532 15.12 -5.13 28.42
C LYS A 532 15.87 -4.45 27.27
N SER A 533 17.18 -4.66 27.21
CA SER A 533 18.04 -4.04 26.18
C SER A 533 17.64 -4.49 24.77
N LYS A 534 17.35 -5.77 24.57
CA LYS A 534 16.94 -6.34 23.26
C LYS A 534 15.62 -5.73 22.79
N ARG A 535 14.62 -5.60 23.67
CA ARG A 535 13.32 -5.01 23.33
C ARG A 535 13.39 -3.51 23.09
N VAL A 536 14.10 -2.76 23.94
CA VAL A 536 14.32 -1.31 23.75
C VAL A 536 14.98 -1.05 22.41
N LYS A 537 16.11 -1.72 22.15
CA LYS A 537 16.82 -1.57 20.88
C LYS A 537 15.95 -1.92 19.68
N ALA A 538 15.14 -2.97 19.75
CA ALA A 538 14.27 -3.35 18.64
C ALA A 538 13.16 -2.33 18.35
N VAL A 539 12.69 -1.58 19.36
CA VAL A 539 11.74 -0.47 19.15
C VAL A 539 12.46 0.72 18.53
N GLU A 540 13.64 1.08 19.04
CA GLU A 540 14.48 2.16 18.51
C GLU A 540 14.87 1.92 17.05
N ASP A 541 15.46 0.75 16.73
CA ASP A 541 15.91 0.38 15.38
C ASP A 541 14.73 0.41 14.37
N LYS A 542 13.53 -0.02 14.79
CA LYS A 542 12.32 0.02 13.96
C LYS A 542 11.84 1.45 13.70
N GLN A 543 11.87 2.31 14.72
CA GLN A 543 11.49 3.72 14.56
C GLN A 543 12.48 4.46 13.67
N GLU A 544 13.78 4.25 13.88
CA GLU A 544 14.84 4.86 13.07
C GLU A 544 14.69 4.47 11.59
N SER A 545 14.49 3.17 11.31
CA SER A 545 14.27 2.69 9.93
C SER A 545 13.00 3.28 9.29
N PHE A 546 11.96 3.51 10.09
CA PHE A 546 10.70 4.10 9.62
C PHE A 546 10.86 5.60 9.34
N ASP A 547 11.56 6.31 10.21
CA ASP A 547 11.88 7.73 10.05
C ASP A 547 12.79 7.98 8.84
N GLU A 548 13.78 7.11 8.62
CA GLU A 548 14.67 7.15 7.45
C GLU A 548 13.88 6.93 6.15
N ALA A 549 12.95 5.97 6.13
CA ALA A 549 12.07 5.71 5.00
C ALA A 549 11.22 6.94 4.62
N TRP A 550 10.62 7.59 5.62
CA TRP A 550 9.86 8.81 5.45
C TRP A 550 10.70 10.00 5.00
N THR A 551 11.88 10.18 5.59
CA THR A 551 12.82 11.24 5.23
C THR A 551 13.28 11.08 3.79
N THR A 552 13.66 9.86 3.38
CA THR A 552 14.07 9.54 2.01
C THR A 552 12.96 9.87 1.01
N TYR A 553 11.71 9.53 1.32
CA TYR A 553 10.59 9.84 0.44
C TYR A 553 10.32 11.35 0.35
N ALA A 554 10.39 12.08 1.48
CA ALA A 554 10.23 13.52 1.49
C ALA A 554 11.34 14.23 0.68
N GLU A 555 12.61 13.82 0.85
CA GLU A 555 13.74 14.33 0.07
C GLU A 555 13.57 14.07 -1.44
N TYR A 556 13.04 12.90 -1.80
CA TYR A 556 12.75 12.56 -3.19
C TYR A 556 11.69 13.50 -3.79
N LEU A 557 10.61 13.80 -3.06
CA LEU A 557 9.59 14.75 -3.50
C LEU A 557 10.14 16.18 -3.60
N MET A 558 11.02 16.60 -2.69
CA MET A 558 11.70 17.90 -2.80
C MET A 558 12.57 17.98 -4.05
N GLN A 559 13.34 16.94 -4.36
CA GLN A 559 14.15 16.88 -5.58
C GLN A 559 13.27 16.93 -6.84
N GLN A 560 12.14 16.22 -6.82
CA GLN A 560 11.15 16.29 -7.89
C GLN A 560 10.63 17.73 -8.08
N ASP A 561 10.26 18.41 -6.99
CA ASP A 561 9.73 19.78 -7.09
C ASP A 561 10.76 20.73 -7.69
N GLU A 562 12.01 20.68 -7.24
CA GLU A 562 13.10 21.48 -7.82
C GLU A 562 13.33 21.14 -9.30
N ALA A 563 13.25 19.87 -9.68
CA ALA A 563 13.41 19.44 -11.06
C ALA A 563 12.28 19.97 -11.97
N ARG A 564 11.09 20.22 -11.43
CA ARG A 564 9.89 20.65 -12.17
C ARG A 564 9.70 22.17 -12.21
N LYS A 565 10.48 22.95 -11.46
CA LYS A 565 10.39 24.42 -11.48
C LYS A 565 10.79 25.03 -12.83
N MET A 566 10.13 26.13 -13.19
CA MET A 566 10.55 26.98 -14.32
C MET A 566 11.79 27.80 -13.93
N ASN A 567 12.73 27.95 -14.86
CA ASN A 567 13.90 28.80 -14.64
C ASN A 567 13.54 30.29 -14.80
N ASP A 568 14.29 31.18 -14.15
CA ASP A 568 14.12 32.64 -14.20
C ASP A 568 14.20 33.23 -15.62
N ASN A 569 14.92 32.56 -16.52
CA ASN A 569 15.08 32.95 -17.93
C ASN A 569 13.91 32.50 -18.82
N GLY A 570 12.84 31.93 -18.24
CA GLY A 570 11.67 31.42 -18.95
C GLY A 570 11.85 30.04 -19.57
N SER A 571 13.05 29.44 -19.53
CA SER A 571 13.26 28.06 -19.98
C SER A 571 12.61 27.08 -19.01
N GLN A 572 11.97 26.05 -19.57
CA GLN A 572 11.14 25.14 -18.81
C GLN A 572 11.79 23.77 -18.71
N ARG A 573 11.97 23.29 -17.47
CA ARG A 573 12.25 21.86 -17.26
C ARG A 573 10.97 21.05 -17.42
N LEU A 574 9.90 21.45 -16.73
CA LEU A 574 8.55 20.97 -16.99
C LEU A 574 7.91 21.81 -18.10
N ILE A 575 7.69 21.21 -19.26
CA ILE A 575 7.13 21.89 -20.44
C ILE A 575 5.64 22.22 -20.19
N SER A 576 5.24 23.43 -20.57
CA SER A 576 3.90 24.00 -20.42
C SER A 576 2.85 23.27 -21.25
N GLU A 577 1.63 23.16 -20.74
CA GLU A 577 0.50 22.61 -21.47
C GLU A 577 0.13 23.44 -22.71
N THR A 578 0.43 24.74 -22.75
CA THR A 578 0.25 25.55 -23.98
C THR A 578 1.04 24.97 -25.14
N CYS A 579 2.17 24.33 -24.86
CA CYS A 579 2.99 23.68 -25.88
C CYS A 579 2.35 22.41 -26.41
N ALA A 580 1.56 21.69 -25.60
CA ALA A 580 0.76 20.57 -26.07
C ALA A 580 -0.32 21.06 -27.05
N ILE A 581 -1.07 22.11 -26.67
CA ILE A 581 -2.13 22.72 -27.49
C ILE A 581 -1.58 23.26 -28.82
N GLY A 582 -0.44 23.95 -28.76
CA GLY A 582 0.12 24.68 -29.90
C GLY A 582 1.05 23.86 -30.80
N TYR A 583 1.35 22.60 -30.50
CA TYR A 583 2.41 21.86 -31.19
C TYR A 583 2.16 21.62 -32.68
N GLY A 584 0.90 21.35 -33.07
CA GLY A 584 0.52 21.18 -34.48
C GLY A 584 0.38 22.49 -35.28
N SER A 585 0.60 23.65 -34.64
CA SER A 585 0.29 24.96 -35.21
C SER A 585 1.37 25.50 -36.17
N ASN A 586 1.00 26.48 -37.00
CA ASN A 586 1.98 27.23 -37.79
C ASN A 586 3.02 27.94 -36.92
N ALA A 587 2.67 28.34 -35.69
CA ALA A 587 3.62 28.97 -34.78
C ALA A 587 4.74 28.01 -34.35
N ALA A 588 4.42 26.74 -34.12
CA ALA A 588 5.40 25.69 -33.86
C ALA A 588 6.31 25.46 -35.07
N LYS A 589 5.71 25.39 -36.28
CA LYS A 589 6.44 25.23 -37.55
C LYS A 589 7.42 26.38 -37.82
N GLU A 590 6.97 27.61 -37.61
CA GLU A 590 7.72 28.83 -37.93
C GLU A 590 8.61 29.31 -36.77
N LYS A 591 8.55 28.63 -35.60
CA LYS A 591 9.22 29.01 -34.35
C LYS A 591 8.90 30.44 -33.91
N THR A 592 7.62 30.78 -33.93
CA THR A 592 7.10 32.10 -33.54
C THR A 592 6.22 32.02 -32.29
N GLY A 593 5.89 33.17 -31.70
CA GLY A 593 5.05 33.23 -30.48
C GLY A 593 5.70 32.46 -29.32
N ASP A 594 4.94 31.56 -28.71
CA ASP A 594 5.40 30.73 -27.59
C ASP A 594 6.57 29.79 -27.96
N TRP A 595 6.79 29.53 -29.25
CA TRP A 595 7.88 28.71 -29.76
C TRP A 595 9.15 29.50 -30.12
N ALA A 596 9.09 30.84 -30.03
CA ALA A 596 10.25 31.69 -30.26
C ALA A 596 11.19 31.69 -29.04
N LYS A 597 12.44 32.15 -29.23
CA LYS A 597 13.40 32.31 -28.13
C LYS A 597 12.83 33.17 -27.01
N GLY A 598 12.72 32.60 -25.81
CA GLY A 598 12.14 33.24 -24.62
C GLY A 598 10.63 33.02 -24.44
N GLY A 599 9.98 32.30 -25.36
CA GLY A 599 8.61 31.80 -25.22
C GLY A 599 8.53 30.51 -24.40
N ALA A 600 7.30 30.13 -24.02
CA ALA A 600 7.01 28.97 -23.16
C ALA A 600 7.55 27.64 -23.71
N CYS A 601 7.53 27.49 -25.03
CA CYS A 601 7.83 26.23 -25.73
C CYS A 601 9.23 26.20 -26.33
N TYR A 602 10.08 27.16 -25.95
CA TYR A 602 11.45 27.24 -26.42
C TYR A 602 12.32 26.14 -25.80
N ASP A 603 13.02 25.36 -26.64
CA ASP A 603 13.90 24.25 -26.23
C ASP A 603 15.33 24.69 -25.84
N GLY A 604 15.61 25.99 -25.86
CA GLY A 604 16.93 26.52 -25.54
C GLY A 604 17.94 26.44 -26.68
N LYS A 605 17.57 25.97 -27.88
CA LYS A 605 18.48 25.77 -29.02
C LYS A 605 18.33 26.80 -30.14
#